data_AF-I5CA88-F1
#
_entry.id   AF-I5CA88-F1
#
_cell.length_a   1.000
_cell.length_b   1.000
_cell.length_c   1.000
_cell.angle_alpha   90.00
_cell.angle_beta   90.00
_cell.angle_gamma   90.00
#
_symmetry.space_group_name_H-M   'P 1'
#
loop_
_entity.id
_entity.type
_entity.pdbx_description
1 polymer ?
#
loop_
_entity_poly.entity_id
_entity_poly.type
_entity_poly.pdbx_seq_one_letter_code
_entity_poly.pdbx_strand_id
1 'polypeptide(L)'
;MFIASNFVTVTKKEEVDWIEIQEHLRGHIKQYLAAGKAPVKKTFDSDPLFDENDSESVKKIKGILDEYIRPAVEQDGGAIVFHSFKDGVVKVLLQGSCSGCPSSTVTLKAGIENLLTRMLPEVKEVQAEGV
;
A
#
# COMPACT_ATOMS: atom_id res chain seq x y z
N MET A 1 1.01 -11.23 6.79
CA MET A 1 1.20 -10.13 7.77
C MET A 1 2.02 -9.06 7.09
N PHE A 2 1.55 -7.82 7.16
CA PHE A 2 2.19 -6.64 6.58
C PHE A 2 2.52 -5.67 7.71
N ILE A 3 3.69 -5.01 7.62
CA ILE A 3 4.14 -4.07 8.65
C ILE A 3 4.46 -2.74 7.98
N ALA A 4 3.79 -1.69 8.44
CA ALA A 4 4.05 -0.30 8.07
C ALA A 4 4.77 0.41 9.23
N SER A 5 5.15 1.67 9.01
CA SER A 5 5.85 2.49 10.01
C SER A 5 5.05 2.69 11.30
N ASN A 6 3.71 2.70 11.22
CA ASN A 6 2.80 3.04 12.31
C ASN A 6 1.70 1.99 12.55
N PHE A 7 1.60 0.92 11.76
CA PHE A 7 0.62 -0.14 11.98
C PHE A 7 1.13 -1.52 11.50
N VAL A 8 0.45 -2.56 11.97
CA VAL A 8 0.66 -3.95 11.52
C VAL A 8 -0.68 -4.50 11.06
N THR A 9 -0.72 -5.04 9.85
CA THR A 9 -1.88 -5.73 9.31
C THR A 9 -1.67 -7.24 9.41
N VAL A 10 -2.56 -7.91 10.13
CA VAL A 10 -2.51 -9.36 10.34
C VAL A 10 -3.67 -10.00 9.59
N THR A 11 -3.33 -10.85 8.61
CA THR A 11 -4.30 -11.71 7.93
C THR A 11 -4.30 -13.07 8.63
N LYS A 12 -5.47 -13.50 9.12
CA LYS A 12 -5.67 -14.83 9.69
C LYS A 12 -6.32 -15.76 8.67
N LYS A 13 -6.22 -17.07 8.91
CA LYS A 13 -7.07 -18.05 8.21
C LYS A 13 -8.52 -17.88 8.63
N GLU A 14 -9.44 -18.28 7.77
CA GLU A 14 -10.88 -18.14 8.01
C GLU A 14 -11.33 -18.93 9.26
N GLU A 15 -10.79 -20.15 9.41
CA GLU A 15 -11.07 -21.11 10.49
C GLU A 15 -10.65 -20.66 11.91
N VAL A 16 -9.83 -19.61 12.03
CA VAL A 16 -9.27 -19.18 13.31
C VAL A 16 -10.10 -18.05 13.88
N ASP A 17 -10.49 -18.07 15.15
CA ASP A 17 -11.19 -16.94 15.77
C ASP A 17 -10.20 -15.86 16.25
N TRP A 18 -10.54 -14.58 16.07
CA TRP A 18 -9.73 -13.48 16.59
C TRP A 18 -9.60 -13.52 18.11
N ILE A 19 -10.64 -13.95 18.83
CA ILE A 19 -10.66 -14.05 20.29
C ILE A 19 -9.55 -14.99 20.79
N GLU A 20 -9.25 -16.05 20.04
CA GLU A 20 -8.23 -17.04 20.39
C GLU A 20 -6.80 -16.49 20.22
N ILE A 21 -6.58 -15.64 19.21
CA ILE A 21 -5.23 -15.23 18.80
C ILE A 21 -4.86 -13.80 19.18
N GLN A 22 -5.83 -12.91 19.45
CA GLN A 22 -5.55 -11.48 19.62
C GLN A 22 -4.62 -11.16 20.79
N GLU A 23 -4.81 -11.83 21.94
CA GLU A 23 -3.98 -11.58 23.14
C GLU A 23 -2.57 -12.14 22.96
N HIS A 24 -2.45 -13.31 22.33
CA HIS A 24 -1.16 -13.91 21.97
C HIS A 24 -0.37 -13.02 21.00
N LEU A 25 -1.02 -12.53 19.94
CA LEU A 25 -0.42 -11.63 18.97
C LEU A 25 0.04 -10.31 19.62
N ARG A 26 -0.84 -9.69 20.40
CA ARG A 26 -0.52 -8.46 21.13
C ARG A 26 0.66 -8.66 22.09
N GLY A 27 0.66 -9.76 22.83
CA GLY A 27 1.74 -10.13 23.74
C GLY A 27 3.08 -10.27 23.02
N HIS A 28 3.10 -11.02 21.91
CA HIS A 28 4.30 -11.22 21.10
C HIS A 28 4.84 -9.92 20.51
N ILE A 29 3.97 -9.09 19.92
CA ILE A 29 4.38 -7.80 19.35
C ILE A 29 4.98 -6.90 20.44
N LYS A 30 4.32 -6.78 21.60
CA LYS A 30 4.81 -5.99 22.73
C LYS A 30 6.17 -6.47 23.23
N GLN A 31 6.32 -7.78 23.44
CA GLN A 31 7.58 -8.36 23.92
C GLN A 31 8.72 -8.16 22.91
N TYR A 32 8.43 -8.33 21.62
CA TYR A 32 9.41 -8.12 20.56
C TYR A 32 9.92 -6.66 20.52
N LEU A 33 9.00 -5.70 20.60
CA LEU A 33 9.35 -4.27 20.65
C LEU A 33 10.10 -3.90 21.94
N ALA A 34 9.66 -4.41 23.09
CA ALA A 34 10.31 -4.16 24.39
C ALA A 34 11.74 -4.73 24.45
N ALA A 35 12.03 -5.77 23.67
CA ALA A 35 13.38 -6.33 23.53
C ALA A 35 14.32 -5.49 22.65
N GLY A 36 13.89 -4.31 22.18
CA GLY A 36 14.70 -3.41 21.36
C GLY A 36 15.00 -3.94 19.96
N LYS A 37 14.24 -4.95 19.50
CA LYS A 37 14.41 -5.54 18.17
C LYS A 37 13.79 -4.63 17.12
N ALA A 38 14.44 -4.51 15.97
CA ALA A 38 13.93 -3.71 14.86
C ALA A 38 12.56 -4.27 14.40
N PRO A 39 11.49 -3.45 14.37
CA PRO A 39 10.15 -3.89 14.00
C PRO A 39 10.02 -4.28 12.52
N VAL A 40 10.86 -3.71 11.65
CA VAL A 40 10.81 -3.89 10.20
C VAL A 40 12.22 -3.95 9.64
N LYS A 41 12.55 -4.98 8.84
CA LYS A 41 13.63 -4.86 7.86
C LYS A 41 13.10 -3.90 6.80
N LYS A 42 13.72 -2.73 6.59
CA LYS A 42 13.38 -1.82 5.49
C LYS A 42 13.34 -2.62 4.19
N THR A 43 12.16 -3.02 3.73
CA THR A 43 11.97 -3.73 2.45
C THR A 43 11.67 -2.77 1.31
N PHE A 44 11.54 -1.48 1.62
CA PHE A 44 11.47 -0.39 0.64
C PHE A 44 12.61 0.58 0.95
N ASP A 45 13.82 0.25 0.47
CA ASP A 45 15.01 1.11 0.59
C ASP A 45 14.93 2.36 -0.30
N SER A 46 13.93 2.44 -1.17
CA SER A 46 13.61 3.64 -1.92
C SER A 46 12.20 4.03 -1.53
N ASP A 47 12.06 5.05 -0.68
CA ASP A 47 10.86 5.88 -0.76
C ASP A 47 10.90 6.50 -2.16
N PRO A 48 10.12 5.99 -3.13
CA PRO A 48 10.25 6.42 -4.51
C PRO A 48 9.55 7.76 -4.68
N LEU A 49 9.04 8.41 -3.62
CA LEU A 49 8.24 9.61 -3.73
C LEU A 49 8.93 10.70 -4.56
N PHE A 50 10.27 10.77 -4.54
CA PHE A 50 11.03 11.73 -5.35
C PHE A 50 12.38 11.16 -5.80
N ASP A 51 12.45 10.61 -7.02
CA ASP A 51 13.72 10.46 -7.74
C ASP A 51 13.94 11.75 -8.56
N GLU A 52 15.13 12.34 -8.47
CA GLU A 52 15.47 13.53 -9.23
C GLU A 52 15.32 13.32 -10.75
N ASN A 53 15.55 12.08 -11.20
CA ASN A 53 15.44 11.64 -12.59
C ASN A 53 14.00 11.32 -13.03
N ASP A 54 13.01 11.38 -12.14
CA ASP A 54 11.62 11.16 -12.53
C ASP A 54 11.17 12.25 -13.52
N SER A 55 10.42 11.84 -14.54
CA SER A 55 9.73 12.77 -15.42
C SER A 55 8.68 13.58 -14.66
N GLU A 56 8.30 14.76 -15.18
CA GLU A 56 7.28 15.59 -14.55
C GLU A 56 5.95 14.84 -14.34
N SER A 57 5.55 14.00 -15.31
CA SER A 57 4.36 13.15 -15.18
C SER A 57 4.48 12.17 -14.02
N VAL A 58 5.64 11.52 -13.85
CA VAL A 58 5.86 10.58 -12.74
C VAL A 58 5.81 11.31 -11.40
N LYS A 59 6.42 12.49 -11.28
CA LYS A 59 6.35 13.31 -10.06
C LYS A 59 4.92 13.70 -9.71
N LYS A 60 4.11 14.09 -10.71
CA LYS A 60 2.68 14.39 -10.51
C LYS A 60 1.88 13.16 -10.09
N ILE A 61 2.08 12.01 -10.74
CA ILE A 61 1.41 10.75 -10.37
C ILE A 61 1.74 10.40 -8.91
N LYS A 62 3.02 10.42 -8.54
CA LYS A 62 3.48 10.13 -7.17
C LYS A 62 2.85 11.09 -6.16
N GLY A 63 2.82 12.39 -6.47
CA GLY A 63 2.17 13.39 -5.62
C GLY A 63 0.67 13.16 -5.42
N ILE A 64 -0.07 12.84 -6.49
CA ILE A 64 -1.51 12.54 -6.39
C ILE A 64 -1.76 11.28 -5.55
N LEU A 65 -0.96 10.23 -5.76
CA LEU A 65 -1.07 9.00 -4.99
C LEU A 65 -0.80 9.27 -3.50
N ASP A 66 0.21 10.09 -3.18
CA ASP A 66 0.57 10.41 -1.81
C ASP A 66 -0.48 11.27 -1.09
N GLU A 67 -0.99 12.31 -1.76
CA GLU A 67 -1.91 13.27 -1.16
C GLU A 67 -3.34 12.72 -1.02
N TYR A 68 -3.84 11.98 -2.02
CA TYR A 68 -5.26 11.61 -2.09
C TYR A 68 -5.55 10.12 -1.87
N ILE A 69 -4.63 9.23 -2.25
CA ILE A 69 -4.90 7.78 -2.24
C ILE A 69 -4.28 7.10 -1.02
N ARG A 70 -3.01 7.38 -0.73
CA ARG A 70 -2.28 6.77 0.37
C ARG A 70 -3.00 6.91 1.72
N PRO A 71 -3.57 8.07 2.11
CA PRO A 71 -4.23 8.21 3.40
C PRO A 71 -5.44 7.27 3.56
N ALA A 72 -6.23 7.12 2.50
CA ALA A 72 -7.39 6.24 2.50
C ALA A 72 -6.97 4.76 2.58
N VAL A 73 -5.94 4.38 1.82
CA VAL A 73 -5.41 3.00 1.80
C VAL A 73 -4.79 2.61 3.15
N GLU A 74 -4.03 3.51 3.77
CA GLU A 74 -3.43 3.28 5.08
C GLU A 74 -4.47 3.23 6.20
N GLN A 75 -5.53 4.02 6.11
CA GLN A 75 -6.66 3.97 7.04
C GLN A 75 -7.34 2.58 7.04
N ASP A 76 -7.37 1.91 5.90
CA ASP A 76 -7.91 0.54 5.75
C ASP A 76 -6.87 -0.55 6.08
N GLY A 77 -5.66 -0.18 6.52
CA GLY A 77 -4.57 -1.10 6.86
C GLY A 77 -3.86 -1.69 5.63
N GLY A 78 -3.97 -1.03 4.48
CA GLY A 78 -3.23 -1.33 3.27
C GLY A 78 -2.04 -0.40 3.05
N ALA A 79 -1.29 -0.65 2.00
CA ALA A 79 -0.34 0.32 1.46
C ALA A 79 -0.38 0.31 -0.07
N ILE A 80 -0.01 1.44 -0.67
CA ILE A 80 0.11 1.61 -2.12
C ILE A 80 1.50 2.16 -2.46
N VAL A 81 2.10 1.61 -3.50
CA VAL A 81 3.41 2.03 -4.00
C VAL A 81 3.35 2.21 -5.50
N PHE A 82 3.83 3.36 -6.00
CA PHE A 82 4.04 3.56 -7.43
C PHE A 82 5.13 2.61 -7.93
N HIS A 83 4.87 1.89 -9.02
CA HIS A 83 5.84 0.99 -9.63
C HIS A 83 6.44 1.56 -10.92
N SER A 84 5.59 1.95 -11.88
CA SER A 84 6.06 2.45 -13.17
C SER A 84 4.97 3.23 -13.91
N PHE A 85 5.38 4.10 -14.84
CA PHE A 85 4.51 4.75 -15.80
C PHE A 85 5.10 4.61 -17.20
N LYS A 86 4.39 3.92 -18.11
CA LYS A 86 4.84 3.67 -19.50
C LYS A 86 3.64 3.67 -20.45
N ASP A 87 3.76 4.34 -21.59
CA ASP A 87 2.74 4.37 -22.66
C ASP A 87 1.32 4.78 -22.20
N GLY A 88 1.23 5.60 -21.15
CA GLY A 88 -0.03 6.02 -20.54
C GLY A 88 -0.59 5.05 -19.49
N VAL A 89 0.12 3.95 -19.18
CA VAL A 89 -0.29 2.96 -18.18
C VAL A 89 0.49 3.19 -16.89
N VAL A 90 -0.23 3.41 -15.79
CA VAL A 90 0.33 3.53 -14.43
C VAL A 90 0.22 2.20 -13.72
N LYS A 91 1.35 1.62 -13.31
CA LYS A 91 1.38 0.42 -12.49
C LYS A 91 1.60 0.78 -11.02
N VAL A 92 0.75 0.23 -10.15
CA VAL A 92 0.83 0.37 -8.69
C VAL A 92 0.85 -1.00 -8.03
N LEU A 93 1.58 -1.10 -6.91
CA LEU A 93 1.59 -2.26 -6.04
C LEU A 93 0.73 -1.97 -4.82
N LEU A 94 -0.19 -2.87 -4.52
CA LEU A 94 -1.01 -2.84 -3.32
C LEU A 94 -0.49 -3.87 -2.32
N GLN A 95 -0.52 -3.53 -1.04
CA GLN A 95 -0.08 -4.39 0.06
C GLN A 95 -1.05 -4.33 1.25
N GLY A 96 -0.88 -5.25 2.20
CA GLY A 96 -1.68 -5.29 3.42
C GLY A 96 -3.12 -5.71 3.15
N SER A 97 -4.09 -5.03 3.78
CA SER A 97 -5.52 -5.35 3.60
C SER A 97 -5.97 -5.26 2.15
N CYS A 98 -5.31 -4.42 1.34
CA CYS A 98 -5.67 -4.13 -0.04
C CYS A 98 -5.09 -5.10 -1.08
N SER A 99 -4.18 -6.02 -0.72
CA SER A 99 -3.61 -6.98 -1.69
C SER A 99 -4.37 -8.30 -1.80
N GLY A 100 -5.19 -8.65 -0.81
CA GLY A 100 -5.80 -9.98 -0.69
C GLY A 100 -7.28 -10.10 -1.05
N CYS A 101 -8.00 -8.99 -1.27
CA CYS A 101 -9.43 -9.00 -1.55
C CYS A 101 -9.72 -8.61 -3.01
N PRO A 102 -10.16 -9.53 -3.89
CA PRO A 102 -10.44 -9.22 -5.29
C PRO A 102 -11.44 -8.08 -5.49
N SER A 103 -12.46 -8.00 -4.61
CA SER A 103 -13.46 -6.93 -4.66
C SER A 103 -12.85 -5.56 -4.35
N SER A 104 -12.06 -5.46 -3.26
CA SER A 104 -11.41 -4.22 -2.85
C SER A 104 -10.37 -3.74 -3.86
N THR A 105 -9.63 -4.67 -4.48
CA THR A 105 -8.66 -4.35 -5.53
C THR A 105 -9.33 -3.73 -6.75
N VAL A 106 -10.49 -4.25 -7.18
CA VAL A 106 -11.23 -3.72 -8.33
C VAL A 106 -11.77 -2.32 -8.04
N THR A 107 -12.43 -2.10 -6.90
CA THR A 107 -12.97 -0.78 -6.54
C THR A 107 -11.87 0.25 -6.35
N LEU A 108 -10.79 -0.11 -5.67
CA LEU A 108 -9.66 0.80 -5.44
C LEU A 108 -8.96 1.14 -6.76
N LYS A 109 -8.71 0.16 -7.63
CA LYS A 109 -8.18 0.37 -8.98
C LYS A 109 -9.03 1.39 -9.74
N ALA A 110 -10.35 1.20 -9.79
CA ALA A 110 -11.26 2.11 -10.47
C ALA A 110 -11.23 3.52 -9.87
N GLY A 111 -11.15 3.65 -8.54
CA GLY A 111 -11.00 4.94 -7.86
C GLY A 111 -9.72 5.67 -8.27
N ILE A 112 -8.59 4.96 -8.25
CA ILE A 112 -7.27 5.50 -8.64
C ILE A 112 -7.26 5.91 -10.11
N GLU A 113 -7.78 5.06 -10.99
CA GLU A 113 -7.85 5.30 -12.43
C GLU A 113 -8.69 6.54 -12.75
N ASN A 114 -9.88 6.66 -12.15
CA ASN A 114 -10.73 7.84 -12.33
C ASN A 114 -10.07 9.14 -11.86
N LEU A 115 -9.34 9.09 -10.74
CA LEU A 115 -8.64 10.27 -10.23
C LEU A 115 -7.47 10.67 -11.14
N LEU A 116 -6.61 9.71 -11.50
CA LEU A 116 -5.41 9.98 -12.30
C LEU A 116 -5.77 10.42 -13.72
N THR A 117 -6.71 9.76 -14.39
CA THR A 117 -7.15 10.15 -15.75
C THR A 117 -7.81 11.54 -15.78
N ARG A 118 -8.50 11.94 -14.70
CA ARG A 118 -9.09 13.29 -14.58
C ARG A 118 -8.04 14.37 -14.35
N MET A 119 -7.00 14.08 -13.58
CA MET A 119 -5.95 15.05 -13.23
C MET A 119 -4.80 15.10 -14.25
N LEU A 120 -4.56 14.00 -14.96
CA LEU A 120 -3.44 13.81 -15.89
C LEU A 120 -3.96 13.14 -17.17
N PRO A 121 -4.26 13.94 -18.22
CA PRO A 121 -4.77 13.41 -19.49
C PRO A 121 -3.84 12.42 -20.20
N GLU A 122 -2.54 12.41 -19.86
CA GLU A 122 -1.59 11.41 -20.37
C GLU A 122 -1.80 10.00 -19.80
N VAL A 123 -2.51 9.87 -18.67
CA VAL A 123 -2.85 8.58 -18.06
C VAL A 123 -4.08 8.02 -18.77
N LYS A 124 -3.98 6.77 -19.24
CA LYS A 124 -5.03 6.05 -19.96
C LYS A 124 -5.60 4.89 -19.13
N GLU A 125 -4.76 4.24 -18.33
CA GLU A 125 -5.12 3.04 -17.57
C GLU A 125 -4.27 2.94 -16.30
N VAL A 126 -4.84 2.35 -15.25
CA VAL A 126 -4.10 1.93 -14.06
C VAL A 126 -4.08 0.41 -13.97
N GLN A 127 -2.93 -0.18 -13.65
CA GLN A 127 -2.79 -1.59 -13.32
C GLN A 127 -2.41 -1.72 -11.85
N ALA A 128 -3.20 -2.50 -11.10
CA ALA A 128 -2.96 -2.76 -9.68
C ALA A 128 -2.61 -4.23 -9.47
N GLU A 129 -1.47 -4.50 -8.84
CA GLU A 129 -1.04 -5.84 -8.48
C GLU A 129 -0.92 -5.95 -6.95
N GLY A 130 -1.54 -6.98 -6.36
CA GLY A 130 -1.39 -7.29 -4.94
C GLY A 130 -0.09 -8.03 -4.68
N VAL A 131 0.66 -7.59 -3.67
CA VAL A 131 1.92 -8.20 -3.19
C VAL A 131 1.80 -8.63 -1.73
#